data_AF-A0A9E3HTT4-F1
#
_entry.id   AF-A0A9E3HTT4-F1
#
_cell.length_a   1.000
_cell.length_b   1.000
_cell.length_c   1.000
_cell.angle_alpha   90.00
_cell.angle_beta   90.00
_cell.angle_gamma   90.00
#
_symmetry.space_group_name_H-M   'P 1'
#
loop_
_entity.id
_entity.type
_entity.pdbx_description
1 polymer ?
#
loop_
_entity_poly.entity_id
_entity_poly.type
_entity_poly.pdbx_seq_one_letter_code
_entity_poly.pdbx_strand_id
1 'polypeptide(L)'
;MTGYEAVKKLASTYPDWIPLVEAALVVSKSCQGDQFAGRWVLNKMKEKGIDRFPHLRRLVAFEILERKDVSRGGKRAYYTIPDPEGVERALKELVQ
;
A
#
# COMPACT_ATOMS: atom_id res chain seq x y z
N MET A 1 -8.06 -7.17 -11.87
CA MET A 1 -6.64 -6.92 -12.14
C MET A 1 -5.83 -7.61 -11.06
N THR A 2 -4.68 -8.24 -11.36
CA THR A 2 -3.84 -8.81 -10.29
C THR A 2 -3.04 -7.73 -9.58
N GLY A 3 -2.60 -7.97 -8.34
CA GLY A 3 -1.74 -7.05 -7.60
C GLY A 3 -0.42 -6.79 -8.33
N TYR A 4 0.09 -7.81 -9.04
CA TYR A 4 1.25 -7.70 -9.90
C TYR A 4 1.05 -6.67 -11.03
N GLU A 5 -0.01 -6.82 -11.83
CA GLU A 5 -0.32 -5.92 -12.94
C GLU A 5 -0.59 -4.49 -12.45
N ALA A 6 -1.31 -4.37 -11.33
CA ALA A 6 -1.63 -3.10 -10.70
C ALA A 6 -0.37 -2.31 -10.33
N VAL A 7 0.61 -2.98 -9.71
CA VAL A 7 1.89 -2.36 -9.34
C VAL A 7 2.71 -1.99 -10.56
N LYS A 8 2.79 -2.86 -11.59
CA LYS A 8 3.52 -2.54 -12.83
C LYS A 8 2.90 -1.33 -13.55
N LYS A 9 1.57 -1.24 -13.58
CA LYS A 9 0.84 -0.10 -14.16
C LYS A 9 1.03 1.17 -13.33
N LEU A 10 1.04 1.08 -12.00
CA LEU A 10 1.34 2.21 -11.14
C LEU A 10 2.79 2.69 -11.36
N ALA A 11 3.75 1.78 -11.44
CA ALA A 11 5.16 2.09 -11.66
C ALA A 11 5.39 2.86 -12.96
N SER A 12 4.73 2.46 -14.05
CA SER A 12 4.86 3.13 -15.34
C SER A 12 4.19 4.51 -15.40
N THR A 13 3.14 4.72 -14.60
CA THR A 13 2.36 5.98 -14.61
C THR A 13 2.83 6.96 -13.55
N TYR A 14 3.24 6.45 -12.38
CA TYR A 14 3.55 7.19 -11.16
C TYR A 14 4.70 6.51 -10.39
N PRO A 15 5.93 6.49 -10.92
CA PRO A 15 7.06 5.77 -10.33
C PRO A 15 7.36 6.22 -8.89
N ASP A 16 7.17 7.50 -8.57
CA ASP A 16 7.36 8.05 -7.22
C ASP A 16 6.48 7.40 -6.16
N TRP A 17 5.45 6.64 -6.54
CA TRP A 17 4.53 5.97 -5.62
C TRP A 17 5.00 4.59 -5.16
N ILE A 18 6.03 4.02 -5.80
CA ILE A 18 6.54 2.68 -5.47
C ILE A 18 7.01 2.58 -4.01
N PRO A 19 7.74 3.55 -3.44
CA PRO A 19 8.09 3.50 -2.02
C PRO A 19 6.89 3.39 -1.08
N LEU A 20 5.73 3.95 -1.46
CA LEU A 20 4.49 3.85 -0.68
C LEU A 20 3.86 2.45 -0.78
N VAL A 21 3.96 1.79 -1.93
CA VAL A 21 3.53 0.39 -2.10
C VAL A 21 4.39 -0.53 -1.26
N GLU A 22 5.72 -0.35 -1.26
CA GLU A 22 6.64 -1.11 -0.41
C GLU A 22 6.30 -0.94 1.07
N ALA A 23 6.07 0.32 1.51
CA ALA A 23 5.72 0.60 2.89
C ALA A 23 4.39 -0.07 3.28
N ALA A 24 3.40 -0.07 2.39
CA ALA A 24 2.13 -0.75 2.62
C ALA A 24 2.31 -2.27 2.76
N LEU A 25 3.10 -2.90 1.90
CA LEU A 25 3.40 -4.34 1.95
C LEU A 25 4.17 -4.72 3.23
N VAL A 26 5.16 -3.92 3.63
CA VAL A 26 5.90 -4.17 4.88
C VAL A 26 4.99 -4.07 6.09
N VAL A 27 4.14 -3.05 6.12
CA VAL A 27 3.17 -2.86 7.21
C VAL A 27 2.17 -4.02 7.24
N SER A 28 1.61 -4.43 6.10
CA SER A 28 0.64 -5.53 6.05
C SER A 28 1.24 -6.83 6.59
N LYS A 29 2.49 -7.16 6.23
CA LYS A 29 3.20 -8.35 6.71
C LYS A 29 3.54 -8.32 8.21
N SER A 30 3.63 -7.12 8.79
CA SER A 30 3.97 -6.93 10.21
C SER A 30 2.73 -6.98 11.12
N CYS A 31 1.52 -6.95 10.55
CA CYS A 31 0.28 -6.94 11.33
C CYS A 31 -0.20 -8.36 11.59
N GLN A 32 -0.63 -8.64 12.82
CA GLN A 32 -1.40 -9.85 13.13
C GLN A 32 -2.84 -9.64 12.64
N GLY A 33 -3.09 -9.99 11.38
CA GLY A 33 -4.37 -9.85 10.68
C GLY A 33 -4.21 -9.14 9.33
N ASP A 34 -5.17 -9.35 8.43
CA ASP A 34 -5.08 -8.88 7.03
C ASP A 34 -5.26 -7.37 6.87
N GLN A 35 -5.60 -6.66 7.96
CA GLN A 35 -5.95 -5.24 7.95
C GLN A 35 -4.90 -4.39 8.68
N PHE A 36 -4.58 -3.24 8.11
CA PHE A 36 -3.69 -2.25 8.72
C PHE A 36 -4.23 -0.83 8.60
N ALA A 37 -3.82 0.04 9.53
CA ALA A 37 -4.20 1.44 9.50
C ALA A 37 -3.32 2.22 8.51
N GLY A 38 -3.92 3.10 7.72
CA GLY A 38 -3.14 3.91 6.77
C GLY A 38 -2.08 4.81 7.42
N ARG A 39 -2.30 5.21 8.68
CA ARG A 39 -1.30 5.97 9.46
C ARG A 39 0.00 5.18 9.67
N TRP A 40 -0.07 3.85 9.77
CA TRP A 40 1.12 3.02 9.96
C TRP A 40 2.02 3.02 8.71
N VAL A 41 1.41 3.00 7.52
CA VAL A 41 2.13 3.17 6.26
C VAL A 41 2.84 4.52 6.20
N LEU A 42 2.15 5.61 6.56
CA LEU A 42 2.75 6.95 6.58
C LEU A 42 3.90 7.06 7.58
N ASN A 43 3.79 6.44 8.76
CA ASN A 43 4.89 6.39 9.71
C ASN A 43 6.10 5.64 9.12
N LYS A 44 5.87 4.53 8.41
CA LYS A 44 6.93 3.78 7.73
C LYS A 44 7.64 4.60 6.65
N MET A 45 6.90 5.46 5.95
CA MET A 45 7.48 6.40 4.98
C MET A 45 8.38 7.45 5.64
N LYS A 46 7.96 7.96 6.81
CA LYS A 46 8.78 8.89 7.61
C LYS A 46 10.07 8.26 8.12
N GLU A 47 10.03 6.99 8.54
CA GLU A 47 11.25 6.24 8.91
C GLU A 47 12.25 6.14 7.75
N LYS A 48 11.76 6.10 6.50
CA LYS A 48 12.58 6.14 5.29
C LYS A 48 13.02 7.56 4.88
N GLY A 49 12.74 8.58 5.71
CA GLY A 49 13.06 9.98 5.43
C GLY A 49 12.15 10.64 4.39
N ILE A 50 10.98 10.07 4.09
CA ILE A 50 10.06 10.64 3.11
C ILE A 50 8.80 11.20 3.78
N ASP A 51 8.80 12.52 3.95
CA ASP A 51 7.79 13.23 4.74
C ASP A 51 6.58 13.73 3.94
N ARG A 52 6.67 13.78 2.61
CA ARG A 52 5.60 14.29 1.74
C ARG A 52 5.09 13.19 0.82
N PHE A 53 4.11 12.44 1.30
CA PHE A 53 3.33 11.55 0.44
C PHE A 53 1.83 11.84 0.49
N PRO A 54 1.17 11.91 -0.67
CA PRO A 54 -0.29 11.98 -0.75
C PRO A 54 -0.97 10.76 -0.12
N HIS A 55 -2.25 10.94 0.22
CA HIS A 55 -3.09 9.90 0.83
C HIS A 55 -3.11 8.59 0.01
N LEU A 56 -3.40 7.47 0.68
CA LEU A 56 -3.46 6.12 0.11
C LEU A 56 -4.54 5.91 -0.98
N ARG A 57 -5.37 6.91 -1.27
CA ARG A 57 -6.49 6.83 -2.23
C ARG A 57 -6.07 6.36 -3.61
N ARG A 58 -4.85 6.70 -4.07
CA ARG A 58 -4.37 6.24 -5.38
C ARG A 58 -4.10 4.73 -5.39
N LEU A 59 -3.50 4.20 -4.32
CA LEU A 59 -3.29 2.75 -4.24
C LEU A 59 -4.61 2.00 -4.20
N VAL A 60 -5.66 2.60 -3.63
CA VAL A 60 -7.03 2.07 -3.71
C VAL A 60 -7.58 2.13 -5.12
N ALA A 61 -7.41 3.26 -5.83
CA ALA A 61 -7.87 3.41 -7.22
C ALA A 61 -7.16 2.45 -8.20
N PHE A 62 -5.94 2.03 -7.88
CA PHE A 62 -5.20 1.03 -8.64
C PHE A 62 -5.48 -0.41 -8.16
N GLU A 63 -6.40 -0.63 -7.23
CA GLU A 63 -6.73 -1.96 -6.67
C GLU A 63 -5.57 -2.65 -5.95
N ILE A 64 -4.49 -1.91 -5.61
CA ILE A 64 -3.37 -2.41 -4.81
C ILE A 64 -3.77 -2.52 -3.35
N LEU A 65 -4.54 -1.54 -2.88
CA LEU A 65 -5.14 -1.53 -1.55
C LEU A 65 -6.66 -1.64 -1.69
N GLU A 66 -7.28 -2.30 -0.73
CA GLU A 66 -8.72 -2.25 -0.55
C GLU A 66 -9.02 -1.56 0.78
N ARG A 67 -9.84 -0.52 0.76
CA ARG A 67 -10.26 0.16 1.99
C ARG A 67 -11.34 -0.66 2.67
N LYS A 68 -11.11 -1.05 3.93
CA LYS A 68 -12.13 -1.63 4.81
C LYS A 68 -12.72 -0.53 5.69
N ASP A 69 -14.04 -0.42 5.71
CA ASP A 69 -14.71 0.48 6.63
C ASP A 69 -14.78 -0.13 8.04
N VAL A 70 -14.49 0.70 9.04
CA VAL A 70 -14.69 0.33 10.46
C VAL A 70 -16.05 0.79 10.94
N SER A 71 -16.63 -0.08 11.76
CA SER A 71 -17.92 0.04 12.43
C SER A 71 -18.11 1.35 13.22
N ARG A 72 -19.40 1.64 13.48
CA ARG A 72 -20.01 2.79 14.16
C ARG A 72 -19.14 3.37 15.29
N GLY A 73 -18.28 4.34 14.96
CA GLY A 73 -17.34 5.00 15.89
C GLY A 73 -16.24 5.78 15.16
N GLY A 74 -15.89 5.35 13.94
CA GLY A 74 -15.62 6.17 12.75
C GLY A 74 -14.59 7.30 12.83
N LYS A 75 -13.28 6.99 12.93
CA LYS A 75 -12.21 7.95 12.56
C LYS A 75 -10.95 7.35 11.89
N ARG A 76 -10.84 6.02 11.78
CA ARG A 76 -9.63 5.38 11.21
C ARG A 76 -10.00 4.62 9.95
N ALA A 77 -9.30 4.85 8.84
CA ALA A 77 -9.43 4.00 7.66
C ALA A 77 -8.48 2.80 7.80
N TYR A 78 -9.01 1.60 7.63
CA TYR A 78 -8.25 0.35 7.55
C TYR A 78 -8.16 -0.10 6.09
N TYR A 79 -7.09 -0.83 5.78
CA TYR A 79 -6.79 -1.28 4.44
C TYR A 79 -6.32 -2.73 4.48
N THR A 80 -6.61 -3.47 3.42
CA THR A 80 -6.04 -4.80 3.11
C THR A 80 -5.25 -4.71 1.80
N ILE A 81 -4.35 -5.66 1.56
CA ILE A 81 -3.77 -5.91 0.23
C ILE A 81 -4.44 -7.18 -0.28
N PRO A 82 -5.31 -7.11 -1.31
CA PRO A 82 -6.02 -8.29 -1.81
C PRO A 82 -5.12 -9.38 -2.40
N ASP A 83 -4.01 -8.97 -3.02
CA ASP A 83 -3.03 -9.86 -3.66
C ASP A 83 -1.60 -9.47 -3.22
N PRO A 84 -1.21 -9.83 -1.97
CA PRO A 84 0.08 -9.42 -1.43
C PRO A 84 1.26 -10.10 -2.13
N GLU A 85 1.06 -11.33 -2.62
CA GLU A 85 2.08 -12.10 -3.35
C GLU A 85 2.37 -11.47 -4.71
N GLY A 86 1.33 -11.09 -5.46
CA GLY A 86 1.48 -10.40 -6.74
C GLY A 86 2.15 -9.03 -6.58
N VAL A 87 1.76 -8.27 -5.56
CA VAL A 87 2.39 -6.97 -5.21
C VAL A 87 3.88 -7.17 -4.89
N GLU A 88 4.21 -8.15 -4.05
CA GLU A 88 5.60 -8.46 -3.71
C GLU A 88 6.43 -8.84 -4.93
N ARG A 89 5.90 -9.72 -5.79
CA ARG A 89 6.60 -10.14 -7.01
C ARG A 89 6.91 -8.95 -7.92
N ALA A 90 5.94 -8.06 -8.12
CA ALA A 90 6.15 -6.87 -8.95
C ALA A 90 7.21 -5.93 -8.36
N LEU A 91 7.21 -5.72 -7.05
CA LEU A 91 8.22 -4.89 -6.39
C LEU A 91 9.63 -5.48 -6.54
N LYS A 92 9.80 -6.80 -6.39
CA LYS A 92 11.10 -7.47 -6.56
C LYS A 92 11.69 -7.26 -7.95
N GLU A 93 10.87 -7.27 -9.00
CA GLU A 93 11.32 -7.03 -10.38
C GLU A 93 11.64 -5.55 -10.67
N LEU A 94 11.03 -4.61 -9.95
CA LEU A 94 11.23 -3.17 -10.17
C LEU A 94 12.49 -2.62 -9.48
N VAL A 95 13.02 -3.34 -8.50
CA VAL A 95 14.20 -2.95 -7.70
C VAL A 95 15.48 -3.66 -8.17
N GLN A 96 15.39 -4.50 -9.22
CA GLN A 96 16.54 -5.07 -9.94
C GLN A 96 17.03 -4.12 -11.03
#